data_AF-A0A1B6CKL2-F1
#
_entry.id   AF-A0A1B6CKL2-F1
#
_cell.length_a   1.000
_cell.length_b   1.000
_cell.length_c   1.000
_cell.angle_alpha   90.00
_cell.angle_beta   90.00
_cell.angle_gamma   90.00
#
_symmetry.space_group_name_H-M   'P 1'
#
loop_
_entity.id
_entity.type
_entity.pdbx_description
1 polymer ?
#
loop_
_entity_poly.entity_id
_entity_poly.type
_entity_poly.pdbx_seq_one_letter_code
_entity_poly.pdbx_strand_id
1 'polypeptide(L)'
;MREAMGILQHHDAITGTEKQHVAFDYARQLNKGFTDCGNVANLALRKLMEKETIGVTNEDISLQSCMLLNISSCEITENNNTFVVTLYNPLSRKVSRYVRLPVKGNGDSYTIYDPSGNLIKTQTLPIPHSVLKIPGRTSLAKEEVVFLAKDLPMMGYRSYYVSEKNANEISGMKMKKFRNNYIHDKERTKIRIGDVTVDQSFWWY
;
A
#
# COMPACT_ATOMS: atom_id res chain seq x y z
N MET A 1 -10.57 -17.51 4.30
CA MET A 1 -10.36 -17.42 2.82
C MET A 1 -10.41 -18.76 2.10
N ARG A 2 -9.66 -19.81 2.52
CA ARG A 2 -9.63 -21.11 1.82
C ARG A 2 -11.01 -21.73 1.60
N GLU A 3 -11.83 -21.76 2.65
CA GLU A 3 -13.21 -22.28 2.59
C GLU A 3 -14.10 -21.47 1.64
N ALA A 4 -14.16 -20.14 1.81
CA ALA A 4 -14.95 -19.26 0.94
C ALA A 4 -14.56 -19.40 -0.54
N MET A 5 -13.26 -19.48 -0.84
CA MET A 5 -12.78 -19.72 -2.21
C MET A 5 -13.16 -21.11 -2.72
N GLY A 6 -13.16 -22.13 -1.86
CA GLY A 6 -13.61 -23.47 -2.22
C GLY A 6 -15.10 -23.52 -2.56
N ILE A 7 -15.95 -22.86 -1.77
CA ILE A 7 -17.39 -22.71 -2.05
C ILE A 7 -17.60 -21.99 -3.38
N LEU A 8 -16.85 -20.92 -3.64
CA LEU A 8 -16.95 -20.17 -4.89
C LEU A 8 -16.56 -20.96 -6.13
N GLN A 9 -15.80 -22.07 -6.02
CA GLN A 9 -15.55 -22.96 -7.16
C GLN A 9 -16.72 -23.88 -7.48
N HIS A 10 -17.80 -23.86 -6.67
CA HIS A 10 -19.05 -24.51 -7.03
C HIS A 10 -19.52 -24.04 -8.40
N HIS A 11 -20.03 -24.96 -9.20
CA HIS A 11 -20.48 -24.68 -10.57
C HIS A 11 -21.76 -23.85 -10.64
N ASP A 12 -22.41 -23.55 -9.51
CA ASP A 12 -23.40 -22.49 -9.36
C ASP A 12 -22.91 -21.33 -8.49
N ALA A 13 -21.60 -21.10 -8.41
CA ALA A 13 -21.07 -19.91 -7.75
C ALA A 13 -20.20 -19.13 -8.74
N ILE A 14 -19.12 -19.74 -9.25
CA ILE A 14 -18.25 -19.06 -10.22
C ILE A 14 -18.93 -18.78 -11.56
N THR A 15 -19.94 -19.56 -11.92
CA THR A 15 -20.70 -19.43 -13.18
C THR A 15 -21.80 -18.38 -13.10
N GLY A 16 -22.21 -17.98 -11.89
CA GLY A 16 -23.35 -17.08 -11.68
C GLY A 16 -24.73 -17.71 -11.92
N THR A 17 -24.85 -19.04 -11.83
CA THR A 17 -26.15 -19.74 -12.02
C THR A 17 -26.99 -19.86 -10.75
N GLU A 18 -26.56 -19.28 -9.63
CA GLU A 18 -27.32 -19.18 -8.39
C GLU A 18 -28.37 -18.07 -8.38
N LYS A 19 -29.25 -18.08 -7.36
CA LYS A 19 -30.18 -16.97 -7.10
C LYS A 19 -29.44 -15.77 -6.53
N GLN A 20 -29.92 -14.56 -6.80
CA GLN A 20 -29.30 -13.29 -6.36
C GLN A 20 -28.95 -13.22 -4.85
N HIS A 21 -29.81 -13.74 -3.97
CA HIS A 21 -29.53 -13.72 -2.53
C HIS A 21 -28.39 -14.68 -2.14
N VAL A 22 -28.19 -15.76 -2.89
CA VAL A 22 -27.07 -16.69 -2.74
C VAL A 22 -25.80 -16.02 -3.25
N ALA A 23 -25.85 -15.33 -4.38
CA ALA A 23 -24.73 -14.51 -4.88
C ALA A 23 -24.28 -13.46 -3.86
N PHE A 24 -25.24 -12.79 -3.20
CA PHE A 24 -24.93 -11.84 -2.11
C PHE A 24 -24.32 -12.52 -0.89
N ASP A 25 -24.75 -13.74 -0.54
CA ASP A 25 -24.11 -14.51 0.52
C ASP A 25 -22.67 -14.91 0.16
N TYR A 26 -22.43 -15.36 -1.08
CA TYR A 26 -21.08 -15.64 -1.56
C TYR A 26 -20.17 -14.41 -1.49
N ALA A 27 -20.65 -13.25 -1.92
CA ALA A 27 -19.91 -11.99 -1.81
C ALA A 27 -19.60 -11.63 -0.35
N ARG A 28 -20.54 -11.83 0.57
CA ARG A 28 -20.35 -11.62 2.02
C ARG A 28 -19.28 -12.54 2.59
N GLN A 29 -19.35 -13.85 2.29
CA GLN A 29 -18.38 -14.83 2.75
C GLN A 29 -16.98 -14.54 2.20
N LEU A 30 -16.89 -14.17 0.92
CA LEU A 30 -15.65 -13.79 0.25
C LEU A 30 -15.02 -12.55 0.88
N ASN A 31 -15.81 -11.50 1.12
CA ASN A 31 -15.33 -10.27 1.75
C ASN A 31 -14.77 -10.54 3.14
N LYS A 32 -15.45 -11.34 3.97
CA LYS A 32 -14.91 -11.80 5.26
C LYS A 32 -13.59 -12.55 5.06
N GLY A 33 -13.53 -13.44 4.07
CA GLY A 33 -12.32 -14.17 3.71
C GLY A 33 -11.14 -13.25 3.34
N PHE A 34 -11.38 -12.17 2.59
CA PHE A 34 -10.37 -11.17 2.26
C PHE A 34 -9.89 -10.40 3.49
N THR A 35 -10.81 -9.93 4.34
CA THR A 35 -10.46 -9.21 5.58
C THR A 35 -9.60 -10.07 6.50
N ASP A 36 -10.01 -11.31 6.76
CA ASP A 36 -9.27 -12.24 7.63
C ASP A 36 -7.89 -12.57 7.06
N CYS A 37 -7.80 -12.81 5.74
CA CYS A 37 -6.51 -13.07 5.09
C CYS A 37 -5.61 -11.83 5.08
N GLY A 38 -6.18 -10.64 4.88
CA GLY A 38 -5.46 -9.37 4.92
C GLY A 38 -4.80 -9.15 6.28
N ASN A 39 -5.49 -9.48 7.38
CA ASN A 39 -4.93 -9.40 8.73
C ASN A 39 -3.73 -10.34 8.92
N VAL A 40 -3.82 -11.58 8.44
CA VAL A 40 -2.71 -12.54 8.50
C VAL A 40 -1.53 -12.10 7.64
N ALA A 41 -1.78 -11.64 6.41
CA ALA A 41 -0.75 -11.13 5.52
C ALA A 41 -0.04 -9.92 6.12
N ASN A 42 -0.79 -8.96 6.67
CA ASN A 42 -0.24 -7.80 7.36
C ASN A 42 0.63 -8.22 8.55
N LEU A 43 0.17 -9.15 9.38
CA LEU A 43 0.96 -9.64 10.51
C LEU A 43 2.27 -10.31 10.06
N ALA A 44 2.22 -11.16 9.04
CA ALA A 44 3.41 -11.82 8.50
C ALA A 44 4.42 -10.80 7.98
N LEU A 45 3.93 -9.75 7.35
CA LEU A 45 4.74 -8.73 6.71
C LEU A 45 5.38 -7.78 7.71
N ARG A 46 4.65 -7.40 8.77
CA ARG A 46 5.22 -6.68 9.92
C ARG A 46 6.38 -7.46 10.55
N LYS A 47 6.21 -8.77 10.75
CA LYS A 47 7.28 -9.64 11.28
C LYS A 47 8.48 -9.75 10.35
N LEU A 48 8.28 -9.68 9.05
CA LEU A 48 9.37 -9.65 8.08
C LEU A 48 10.14 -8.32 8.15
N MET A 49 9.41 -7.22 8.25
CA MET A 49 9.98 -5.87 8.38
C MET A 49 10.74 -5.68 9.69
N GLU A 50 10.20 -6.14 10.82
CA GLU A 50 10.83 -6.09 12.14
C GLU A 50 12.23 -6.74 12.15
N LYS A 51 12.40 -7.86 11.44
CA LYS A 51 13.72 -8.52 11.34
C LYS A 51 14.76 -7.69 10.59
N GLU A 52 14.32 -6.85 9.66
CA GLU A 52 15.20 -6.02 8.85
C GLU A 52 15.48 -4.66 9.50
N THR A 53 14.61 -4.19 10.41
CA THR A 53 14.72 -2.88 11.07
C THR A 53 15.02 -3.01 12.56
N ILE A 54 16.27 -2.73 12.95
CA ILE A 54 16.72 -2.78 14.35
C ILE A 54 15.98 -1.72 15.18
N GLY A 55 15.33 -2.14 16.27
CA GLY A 55 14.68 -1.24 17.25
C GLY A 55 13.21 -0.93 16.97
N VAL A 56 12.63 -1.53 15.93
CA VAL A 56 11.21 -1.42 15.59
C VAL A 56 10.49 -2.62 16.13
N THR A 57 9.38 -2.43 16.84
CA THR A 57 8.53 -3.56 17.25
C THR A 57 7.35 -3.70 16.28
N ASN A 58 6.79 -4.92 16.18
CA ASN A 58 5.58 -5.16 15.37
C ASN A 58 4.39 -4.22 15.68
N GLU A 59 4.36 -3.64 16.88
CA GLU A 59 3.30 -2.73 17.34
C GLU A 59 3.43 -1.33 16.72
N ASP A 60 4.65 -0.93 16.32
CA ASP A 60 4.92 0.38 15.74
C ASP A 60 4.56 0.47 14.24
N ILE A 61 4.43 -0.67 13.56
CA ILE A 61 4.15 -0.72 12.12
C ILE A 61 2.66 -0.94 11.90
N SER A 62 1.95 0.10 11.41
CA SER A 62 0.58 -0.02 10.93
C SER A 62 0.56 -0.27 9.42
N LEU A 63 -0.13 -1.34 8.98
CA LEU A 63 -0.34 -1.68 7.56
C LEU A 63 -1.83 -1.65 7.26
N GLN A 64 -2.23 -0.97 6.18
CA GLN A 64 -3.59 -0.98 5.65
C GLN A 64 -3.56 -1.18 4.14
N SER A 65 -4.54 -1.94 3.65
CA SER A 65 -4.69 -2.24 2.23
C SER A 65 -5.81 -1.41 1.61
N CYS A 66 -5.61 -0.94 0.39
CA CYS A 66 -6.62 -0.26 -0.42
C CYS A 66 -7.18 -1.22 -1.46
N MET A 67 -8.31 -1.85 -1.12
CA MET A 67 -8.98 -2.84 -1.96
C MET A 67 -9.85 -2.23 -3.08
N LEU A 68 -10.03 -0.91 -3.10
CA LEU A 68 -10.91 -0.19 -4.03
C LEU A 68 -10.16 0.63 -5.09
N LEU A 69 -8.92 0.24 -5.40
CA LEU A 69 -8.10 0.94 -6.40
C LEU A 69 -8.64 0.81 -7.83
N ASN A 70 -9.49 -0.19 -8.10
CA ASN A 70 -10.17 -0.33 -9.39
C ASN A 70 -11.13 0.85 -9.69
N ILE A 71 -11.64 1.52 -8.67
CA ILE A 71 -12.47 2.72 -8.78
C ILE A 71 -11.72 4.00 -8.36
N SER A 72 -10.38 3.94 -8.37
CA SER A 72 -9.48 5.01 -7.95
C SER A 72 -9.88 5.59 -6.59
N SER A 73 -9.99 4.70 -5.58
CA SER A 73 -10.37 5.03 -4.21
C SER A 73 -9.40 4.40 -3.21
N CYS A 74 -8.86 5.21 -2.30
CA CYS A 74 -8.00 4.78 -1.21
C CYS A 74 -7.95 5.86 -0.12
N GLU A 75 -8.47 5.56 1.06
CA GLU A 75 -8.64 6.52 2.16
C GLU A 75 -7.31 7.16 2.60
N ILE A 76 -6.24 6.37 2.65
CA ILE A 76 -4.92 6.76 3.14
C ILE A 76 -4.29 7.81 2.24
N THR A 77 -4.31 7.56 0.92
CA THR A 77 -3.65 8.40 -0.07
C THR A 77 -4.46 9.65 -0.39
N GLU A 78 -5.74 9.66 -0.05
CA GLU A 78 -6.64 10.80 -0.22
C GLU A 78 -6.59 11.79 0.95
N ASN A 79 -6.35 11.29 2.17
CA ASN A 79 -6.44 12.09 3.40
C ASN A 79 -5.08 12.51 3.98
N ASN A 80 -3.99 11.80 3.64
CA ASN A 80 -2.67 12.10 4.18
C ASN A 80 -1.76 12.72 3.11
N ASN A 81 -1.06 13.80 3.48
CA ASN A 81 -0.08 14.45 2.60
C ASN A 81 1.25 13.69 2.54
N THR A 82 1.55 12.88 3.57
CA THR A 82 2.75 12.04 3.67
C THR A 82 2.37 10.62 4.09
N PHE A 83 2.83 9.62 3.35
CA PHE A 83 2.53 8.21 3.61
C PHE A 83 3.59 7.29 2.99
N VAL A 84 3.59 6.02 3.40
CA VAL A 84 4.48 4.99 2.85
C VAL A 84 3.69 4.03 1.98
N VAL A 85 4.31 3.61 0.88
CA VAL A 85 3.73 2.65 -0.06
C VAL A 85 4.66 1.46 -0.11
N THR A 86 4.22 0.30 0.35
CA THR A 86 5.08 -0.87 0.40
C THR A 86 4.59 -1.96 -0.52
N LEU A 87 5.35 -2.27 -1.56
CA LEU A 87 4.90 -3.18 -2.61
C LEU A 87 5.47 -4.57 -2.38
N TYR A 88 4.62 -5.60 -2.46
CA TYR A 88 5.00 -7.00 -2.25
C TYR A 88 4.88 -7.69 -3.58
N ASN A 89 5.95 -8.36 -3.99
CA ASN A 89 5.94 -9.17 -5.18
C ASN A 89 5.84 -10.65 -4.76
N PRO A 90 4.66 -11.28 -4.95
CA PRO A 90 4.47 -12.69 -4.62
C PRO A 90 5.07 -13.64 -5.66
N LEU A 91 5.73 -13.13 -6.70
CA LEU A 91 6.34 -13.96 -7.74
C LEU A 91 7.77 -14.33 -7.39
N SER A 92 8.20 -15.52 -7.83
CA SER A 92 9.58 -16.03 -7.70
C SER A 92 10.59 -15.36 -8.63
N ARG A 93 10.24 -14.22 -9.24
CA ARG A 93 11.09 -13.44 -10.15
C ARG A 93 10.97 -11.95 -9.85
N LYS A 94 11.99 -11.19 -10.22
CA LYS A 94 11.92 -9.72 -10.13
C LYS A 94 10.90 -9.17 -11.12
N VAL A 95 10.17 -8.14 -10.70
CA VAL A 95 9.16 -7.47 -11.54
C VAL A 95 9.32 -5.96 -11.44
N SER A 96 9.14 -5.27 -12.57
CA SER A 96 8.97 -3.82 -12.59
C SER A 96 7.55 -3.50 -13.05
N ARG A 97 6.83 -2.66 -12.31
CA ARG A 97 5.43 -2.32 -12.63
C ARG A 97 5.12 -0.86 -12.32
N TYR A 98 4.26 -0.25 -13.13
CA TYR A 98 3.70 1.05 -12.82
C TYR A 98 2.66 0.91 -11.70
N VAL A 99 2.81 1.76 -10.69
CA VAL A 99 1.90 1.86 -9.54
C VAL A 99 1.13 3.15 -9.70
N ARG A 100 -0.18 3.11 -9.41
CA ARG A 100 -1.08 4.26 -9.48
C ARG A 100 -1.73 4.46 -8.11
N LEU A 101 -1.63 5.67 -7.59
CA LEU A 101 -2.15 6.03 -6.28
C LEU A 101 -3.18 7.14 -6.44
N PRO A 102 -4.46 6.92 -6.08
CA PRO A 102 -5.47 7.96 -6.15
C PRO A 102 -5.22 9.01 -5.06
N VAL A 103 -5.21 10.27 -5.46
CA VAL A 103 -4.95 11.41 -4.58
C VAL A 103 -6.02 12.47 -4.77
N LYS A 104 -6.24 13.31 -3.74
CA LYS A 104 -7.31 14.31 -3.68
C LYS A 104 -7.32 15.26 -4.90
N GLY A 105 -6.15 15.55 -5.46
CA GLY A 105 -5.99 16.24 -6.74
C GLY A 105 -6.45 17.70 -6.70
N ASN A 106 -5.63 18.56 -6.07
CA ASN A 106 -5.79 20.02 -6.14
C ASN A 106 -4.71 20.67 -7.03
N GLY A 107 -4.09 19.92 -7.96
CA GLY A 107 -2.92 20.37 -8.71
C GLY A 107 -1.60 20.28 -7.92
N ASP A 108 -1.64 19.66 -6.74
CA ASP A 108 -0.47 19.42 -5.91
C ASP A 108 0.46 18.40 -6.57
N SER A 109 1.75 18.72 -6.61
CA SER A 109 2.75 17.78 -7.12
C SER A 109 3.23 16.88 -5.99
N TYR A 110 3.36 15.58 -6.27
CA TYR A 110 3.86 14.59 -5.32
C TYR A 110 5.29 14.18 -5.64
N THR A 111 6.10 14.06 -4.59
CA THR A 111 7.46 13.53 -4.63
C THR A 111 7.48 12.14 -4.05
N ILE A 112 8.20 11.23 -4.73
CA ILE A 112 8.32 9.85 -4.30
C ILE A 112 9.80 9.49 -4.19
N TYR A 113 10.19 8.96 -3.05
CA TYR A 113 11.55 8.47 -2.80
C TYR A 113 11.57 6.95 -2.75
N ASP A 114 12.61 6.37 -3.34
CA ASP A 114 12.90 4.94 -3.25
C ASP A 114 13.42 4.56 -1.83
N PRO A 115 13.55 3.27 -1.50
CA PRO A 115 14.10 2.85 -0.21
C PRO A 115 15.54 3.33 0.07
N SER A 116 16.27 3.76 -0.97
CA SER A 116 17.64 4.26 -0.87
C SER A 116 17.70 5.79 -0.71
N GLY A 117 16.55 6.47 -0.69
CA GLY A 117 16.43 7.92 -0.61
C GLY A 117 16.57 8.66 -1.94
N ASN A 118 16.55 7.96 -3.08
CA ASN A 118 16.62 8.61 -4.39
C ASN A 118 15.22 9.05 -4.85
N LEU A 119 15.14 10.24 -5.43
CA LEU A 119 13.92 10.75 -6.03
C LEU A 119 13.56 9.96 -7.30
N ILE A 120 12.34 9.46 -7.37
CA ILE A 120 11.79 8.75 -8.54
C ILE A 120 11.02 9.72 -9.41
N LYS A 121 11.12 9.56 -10.74
CA LYS A 121 10.27 10.29 -11.68
C LYS A 121 8.81 9.86 -11.54
N THR A 122 7.96 10.83 -11.23
CA THR A 122 6.51 10.65 -11.10
C THR A 122 5.75 11.37 -12.20
N GLN A 123 4.51 10.97 -12.41
CA GLN A 123 3.57 11.64 -13.30
C GLN A 123 2.20 11.68 -12.62
N THR A 124 1.62 12.87 -12.51
CA THR A 124 0.23 13.03 -12.05
C THR A 124 -0.69 13.03 -13.26
N LEU A 125 -1.77 12.24 -13.19
CA LEU A 125 -2.77 12.10 -14.24
C LEU A 125 -4.18 12.35 -13.68
N PRO A 126 -5.06 13.08 -14.39
CA PRO A 126 -6.45 13.18 -13.97
C PRO A 126 -7.17 11.82 -14.08
N ILE A 127 -8.03 11.52 -13.11
CA ILE A 127 -8.87 10.31 -13.15
C ILE A 127 -9.88 10.45 -14.29
N PRO A 128 -10.05 9.43 -15.15
CA PRO A 128 -11.03 9.47 -16.23
C PRO A 128 -12.45 9.74 -15.72
N HIS A 129 -13.21 10.54 -16.46
CA HIS A 129 -14.56 10.94 -16.07
C HIS A 129 -15.53 9.75 -15.92
N SER A 130 -15.30 8.65 -16.63
CA SER A 130 -16.06 7.40 -16.44
C SER A 130 -15.87 6.79 -15.06
N VAL A 131 -14.65 6.85 -14.50
CA VAL A 131 -14.32 6.34 -13.16
C VAL A 131 -14.91 7.25 -12.08
N LEU A 132 -14.80 8.57 -12.26
CA LEU A 132 -15.40 9.56 -11.34
C LEU A 132 -16.93 9.38 -11.21
N LYS A 133 -17.58 8.88 -12.26
CA LYS A 133 -19.03 8.66 -12.33
C LYS A 133 -19.50 7.26 -11.91
N ILE A 134 -18.61 6.38 -11.45
CA ILE A 134 -19.01 5.03 -11.02
C ILE A 134 -20.01 5.14 -9.85
N PRO A 135 -21.21 4.54 -9.98
CA PRO A 135 -22.19 4.54 -8.89
C PRO A 135 -21.61 3.89 -7.62
N GLY A 136 -21.84 4.52 -6.47
CA GLY A 136 -21.33 4.02 -5.18
C GLY A 136 -19.88 4.40 -4.87
N ARG A 137 -19.18 5.13 -5.76
CA ARG A 137 -17.86 5.68 -5.47
C ARG A 137 -17.98 6.85 -4.49
N THR A 138 -17.38 6.73 -3.31
CA THR A 138 -17.38 7.75 -2.24
C THR A 138 -16.03 8.45 -2.05
N SER A 139 -15.14 8.34 -3.03
CA SER A 139 -13.76 8.87 -2.99
C SER A 139 -13.67 10.34 -3.39
N LEU A 140 -12.79 11.08 -2.70
CA LEU A 140 -12.42 12.46 -2.96
C LEU A 140 -11.30 12.58 -4.01
N ALA A 141 -10.69 11.47 -4.41
CA ALA A 141 -9.61 11.48 -5.38
C ALA A 141 -10.07 12.02 -6.74
N LYS A 142 -9.26 12.90 -7.33
CA LYS A 142 -9.46 13.46 -8.68
C LYS A 142 -8.30 13.17 -9.61
N GLU A 143 -7.15 12.83 -9.06
CA GLU A 143 -5.92 12.58 -9.79
C GLU A 143 -5.29 11.27 -9.30
N GLU A 144 -4.42 10.69 -10.12
CA GLU A 144 -3.58 9.55 -9.79
C GLU A 144 -2.11 9.93 -9.94
N VAL A 145 -1.33 9.64 -8.91
CA VAL A 145 0.13 9.71 -8.99
C VAL A 145 0.64 8.37 -9.49
N VAL A 146 1.39 8.41 -10.60
CA VAL A 146 1.93 7.23 -11.25
C VAL A 146 3.45 7.24 -11.20
N PHE A 147 4.04 6.12 -10.81
CA PHE A 147 5.49 5.92 -10.80
C PHE A 147 5.86 4.48 -11.16
N LEU A 148 7.08 4.28 -11.64
CA LEU A 148 7.60 2.95 -11.94
C LEU A 148 8.28 2.38 -10.69
N ALA A 149 7.69 1.33 -10.11
CA ALA A 149 8.35 0.52 -9.10
C ALA A 149 9.29 -0.46 -9.80
N LYS A 150 10.57 -0.11 -9.89
CA LYS A 150 11.59 -0.90 -10.60
C LYS A 150 12.11 -2.03 -9.70
N ASP A 151 12.40 -3.17 -10.31
CA ASP A 151 13.12 -4.31 -9.72
C ASP A 151 12.59 -4.75 -8.35
N LEU A 152 11.26 -4.87 -8.19
CA LEU A 152 10.67 -5.46 -6.99
C LEU A 152 11.27 -6.85 -6.78
N PRO A 153 11.79 -7.15 -5.56
CA PRO A 153 12.47 -8.42 -5.29
C PRO A 153 11.52 -9.59 -5.43
N MET A 154 12.05 -10.77 -5.75
CA MET A 154 11.25 -12.00 -5.76
C MET A 154 10.78 -12.34 -4.34
N MET A 155 9.52 -12.75 -4.17
CA MET A 155 8.95 -13.13 -2.87
C MET A 155 9.27 -12.11 -1.75
N GLY A 156 9.26 -10.83 -2.09
CA GLY A 156 9.80 -9.80 -1.21
C GLY A 156 9.16 -8.45 -1.46
N TYR A 157 9.69 -7.43 -0.79
CA TYR A 157 9.06 -6.12 -0.76
C TYR A 157 9.98 -4.92 -0.96
N ARG A 158 9.38 -3.77 -1.29
CA ARG A 158 10.03 -2.44 -1.28
C ARG A 158 9.08 -1.35 -0.80
N SER A 159 9.57 -0.49 0.08
CA SER A 159 8.86 0.68 0.59
C SER A 159 9.25 1.96 -0.16
N TYR A 160 8.26 2.76 -0.53
CA TYR A 160 8.42 4.06 -1.18
C TYR A 160 7.82 5.13 -0.28
N TYR A 161 8.50 6.26 -0.16
CA TYR A 161 8.04 7.38 0.66
C TYR A 161 7.38 8.40 -0.25
N VAL A 162 6.11 8.73 0.01
CA VAL A 162 5.35 9.67 -0.79
C VAL A 162 5.08 10.91 0.05
N SER A 163 5.38 12.08 -0.51
CA SER A 163 5.10 13.38 0.10
C SER A 163 4.57 14.34 -0.95
N GLU A 164 3.48 15.03 -0.62
CA GLU A 164 3.05 16.22 -1.33
C GLU A 164 4.14 17.32 -1.22
N LYS A 165 4.40 18.08 -2.30
CA LYS A 165 5.44 19.12 -2.29
C LYS A 165 5.10 20.36 -1.44
N ASN A 166 3.81 20.63 -1.23
CA ASN A 166 3.35 21.77 -0.43
C ASN A 166 3.31 21.47 1.07
N ALA A 167 3.43 20.20 1.47
CA ALA A 167 3.74 19.85 2.85
C ALA A 167 5.21 20.24 3.11
N ASN A 168 5.46 21.01 4.17
CA ASN A 168 6.80 21.50 4.59
C ASN A 168 7.91 20.61 4.05
N GLU A 169 8.70 21.16 3.13
CA GLU A 169 9.75 20.40 2.44
C GLU A 169 10.55 19.56 3.44
N ILE A 170 10.68 18.28 3.14
CA ILE A 170 11.67 17.41 3.77
C ILE A 170 13.05 17.77 3.18
N SER A 171 13.47 19.03 3.29
CA SER A 171 14.80 19.50 2.90
C SER A 171 15.79 19.04 3.96
N GLY A 172 16.09 17.74 4.01
CA GLY A 172 17.07 17.23 4.97
C GLY A 172 17.07 15.75 5.33
N MET A 173 16.36 14.86 4.62
CA MET A 173 16.53 13.41 4.86
C MET A 173 17.89 12.92 4.33
N LYS A 174 18.97 13.15 5.08
CA LYS A 174 20.13 12.27 5.04
C LYS A 174 19.71 10.95 5.65
N MET A 175 19.19 10.02 4.85
CA MET A 175 19.05 8.63 5.28
C MET A 175 20.47 8.14 5.62
N LYS A 176 20.73 7.88 6.90
CA LYS A 176 21.92 7.14 7.29
C LYS A 176 21.83 5.80 6.57
N LYS A 177 22.76 5.55 5.65
CA LYS A 177 23.06 4.17 5.21
C LYS A 177 23.18 3.36 6.49
N PHE A 178 22.25 2.45 6.75
CA PHE A 178 22.43 1.40 7.75
C PHE A 178 23.52 0.49 7.22
N ARG A 179 24.76 0.92 7.43
CA ARG A 179 25.93 0.06 7.41
C ARG A 179 25.87 -0.68 8.74
N ASN A 180 25.79 -2.02 8.67
CA ASN A 180 26.10 -2.91 9.77
C ASN A 180 27.24 -2.30 10.60
N ASN A 181 26.97 -2.02 11.87
CA ASN A 181 27.90 -2.19 12.97
C ASN A 181 27.14 -2.04 14.29
N TYR A 182 27.21 -3.09 15.09
CA TYR A 182 26.82 -3.14 16.49
C TYR A 182 27.43 -1.98 17.28
N ILE A 183 26.66 -1.41 18.21
CA ILE A 183 27.05 -1.11 19.60
C ILE A 183 25.76 -0.94 20.41
N HIS A 184 25.73 -1.66 21.54
CA HIS A 184 24.76 -1.58 22.62
C HIS A 184 24.65 -0.13 23.14
N ASP A 185 23.48 0.50 23.05
CA ASP A 185 23.08 1.48 24.05
C ASP A 185 21.56 1.54 24.21
N LYS A 186 21.11 1.59 25.46
CA LYS A 186 19.71 1.52 25.91
C LYS A 186 19.10 2.93 25.88
N GLU A 187 18.70 3.42 24.71
CA GLU A 187 17.73 4.51 24.63
C GLU A 187 16.68 4.24 23.54
N ARG A 188 15.42 4.33 23.97
CA ARG A 188 14.19 4.03 23.22
C ARG A 188 14.16 4.77 21.88
N THR A 189 14.30 4.04 20.78
CA THR A 189 14.22 4.60 19.43
C THR A 189 12.84 4.33 18.84
N LYS A 190 11.96 5.34 18.96
CA LYS A 190 10.85 5.51 18.00
C LYS A 190 11.47 5.53 16.59
N ILE A 191 10.83 4.89 15.61
CA ILE A 191 11.23 5.04 14.20
C ILE A 191 11.12 6.53 13.84
N ARG A 192 12.26 7.21 13.85
CA ARG A 192 12.40 8.61 13.49
C ARG A 192 13.15 8.66 12.16
N ILE A 193 12.42 8.89 11.07
CA ILE A 193 13.03 9.37 9.83
C ILE A 193 12.88 10.89 9.86
N GLY A 194 13.79 11.56 10.57
CA GLY A 194 13.62 12.97 10.95
C GLY A 194 12.44 13.17 11.92
N ASP A 195 11.65 14.22 11.71
CA ASP A 195 10.52 14.63 12.57
C ASP A 195 9.15 14.08 12.14
N VAL A 196 9.10 13.17 11.16
CA VAL A 196 7.83 12.71 10.57
C VAL A 196 7.47 11.29 11.03
N THR A 197 6.35 11.18 11.76
CA THR A 197 5.59 9.95 11.96
C THR A 197 4.84 9.64 10.66
N VAL A 198 5.12 8.50 10.04
CA VAL A 198 4.50 8.14 8.77
C VAL A 198 3.50 7.01 8.99
N ASP A 199 2.23 7.28 8.69
CA ASP A 199 1.17 6.28 8.74
C ASP A 199 1.06 5.53 7.41
N GLN A 200 1.01 4.21 7.60
CA GLN A 200 0.57 3.15 6.70
C GLN A 200 1.43 2.83 5.49
N SER A 201 1.49 1.52 5.24
CA SER A 201 2.28 0.84 4.22
C SER A 201 1.34 -0.05 3.41
N PHE A 202 1.09 0.38 2.16
CA PHE A 202 0.10 -0.17 1.24
C PHE A 202 0.72 -1.17 0.25
N TRP A 203 0.09 -2.33 0.02
CA TRP A 203 0.61 -3.44 -0.79
C TRP A 203 -0.24 -3.76 -2.05
N TRP A 204 0.41 -4.01 -3.19
CA TRP A 204 -0.20 -4.29 -4.51
C TRP A 204 0.38 -5.57 -5.15
N TYR A 205 -0.41 -6.28 -5.98
CA TYR A 205 -0.01 -7.48 -6.76
C TYR A 205 0.69 -7.17 -8.09
#